data_AF-A0A2N2E4R4-F1
#
_entry.id   AF-A0A2N2E4R4-F1
#
_cell.length_a   1.000
_cell.length_b   1.000
_cell.length_c   1.000
_cell.angle_alpha   90.00
_cell.angle_beta   90.00
_cell.angle_gamma   90.00
#
_symmetry.space_group_name_H-M   'P 1'
#
loop_
_entity.id
_entity.type
_entity.pdbx_description
1 polymer ?
#
loop_
_entity_poly.entity_id
_entity_poly.type
_entity_poly.pdbx_seq_one_letter_code
_entity_poly.pdbx_strand_id
1 'polypeptide(L)'
;MRVKKKLFLFAIIILLVSLVSGSIMEQMEYSQAQAKSSNVGTISSNDVYVLSKIIAGEARGEPYVGQVAVGSVIVNRVRNPNFPNSVYGVVFEPGAFTAVSDGQYYRAPSASTIKAARSAISGWDPSGG
;
A
#
# COMPACT_ATOMS: atom_id res chain seq x y z
N MET A 1 -48.85 -18.31 35.36
CA MET A 1 -48.48 -17.00 34.75
C MET A 1 -47.02 -16.57 34.96
N ARG A 2 -46.31 -17.03 36.01
CA ARG A 2 -44.93 -16.59 36.33
C ARG A 2 -43.83 -17.14 35.39
N VAL A 3 -43.95 -18.36 34.87
CA VAL A 3 -42.93 -18.99 34.00
C VAL A 3 -42.94 -18.42 32.58
N LYS A 4 -44.13 -18.22 31.98
CA LYS A 4 -44.27 -17.62 30.63
C LYS A 4 -43.71 -16.20 30.57
N LYS A 5 -43.86 -15.40 31.65
CA LYS A 5 -43.26 -14.07 31.77
C LYS A 5 -41.73 -14.10 31.86
N LYS A 6 -41.17 -15.06 32.62
CA LYS A 6 -39.70 -15.26 32.70
C LYS A 6 -39.11 -15.72 31.37
N LEU A 7 -39.80 -16.61 30.65
CA LEU A 7 -39.37 -17.09 29.33
C LEU A 7 -39.43 -15.97 28.28
N PHE A 8 -40.48 -15.14 28.32
CA PHE A 8 -40.60 -13.97 27.44
C PHE A 8 -39.50 -12.94 27.70
N LEU A 9 -39.18 -12.67 28.98
CA LEU A 9 -38.08 -11.77 29.35
C LEU A 9 -36.73 -12.31 28.86
N PHE A 10 -36.50 -13.62 28.99
CA PHE A 10 -35.25 -14.25 28.56
C PHE A 10 -35.08 -14.20 27.04
N ALA A 11 -36.16 -14.42 26.28
CA ALA A 11 -36.15 -14.28 24.83
C ALA A 11 -35.85 -12.84 24.37
N ILE A 12 -36.39 -11.84 25.06
CA ILE A 12 -36.08 -10.42 24.78
C ILE A 12 -34.61 -10.12 25.08
N ILE A 13 -34.05 -10.61 26.19
CA ILE A 13 -32.64 -10.41 26.53
C ILE A 13 -31.74 -11.05 25.47
N ILE A 14 -32.03 -12.27 25.03
CA ILE A 14 -31.26 -12.93 23.97
C ILE A 14 -31.34 -12.14 22.66
N LEU A 15 -32.54 -11.67 22.29
CA LEU A 15 -32.73 -10.86 21.08
C LEU A 15 -31.93 -9.56 21.14
N LEU A 16 -31.95 -8.86 22.28
CA LEU A 16 -31.20 -7.62 22.49
C LEU A 16 -29.68 -7.85 22.48
N VAL A 17 -29.21 -8.93 23.11
CA VAL A 17 -27.78 -9.30 23.09
C VAL A 17 -27.33 -9.62 21.66
N SER A 18 -28.14 -10.35 20.88
CA SER A 18 -27.80 -10.69 19.50
C SER A 18 -27.67 -9.46 18.59
N LEU A 19 -28.50 -8.44 18.79
CA LEU A 19 -28.45 -7.18 18.01
C LEU A 19 -27.23 -6.33 18.37
N VAL A 20 -26.85 -6.28 19.65
CA VAL A 20 -25.66 -5.52 20.10
C VAL A 20 -24.36 -6.23 19.71
N SER A 21 -24.31 -7.56 19.76
CA SER A 21 -23.12 -8.31 19.35
C SER A 21 -22.87 -8.26 17.84
N GLY A 22 -23.93 -8.19 17.02
CA GLY A 22 -23.80 -8.06 15.56
C GLY A 22 -23.08 -6.78 15.13
N SER A 23 -23.45 -5.63 15.71
CA SER A 23 -22.84 -4.33 15.36
C SER A 23 -21.38 -4.21 15.83
N ILE A 24 -21.04 -4.80 16.99
CA ILE A 24 -19.65 -4.84 17.49
C ILE A 24 -18.77 -5.70 16.56
N MET A 25 -19.30 -6.83 16.05
CA MET A 25 -18.55 -7.70 15.15
C MET A 25 -18.28 -7.02 13.79
N GLU A 26 -19.27 -6.33 13.23
CA GLU A 26 -19.15 -5.59 11.96
C GLU A 26 -18.14 -4.43 12.08
N GLN A 27 -18.13 -3.71 13.21
CA GLN A 27 -17.15 -2.65 13.47
C GLN A 27 -15.73 -3.18 13.62
N MET A 28 -15.55 -4.38 14.19
CA MET A 28 -14.23 -5.01 14.30
C MET A 28 -13.72 -5.51 12.94
N GLU A 29 -14.59 -6.03 12.09
CA GLU A 29 -14.22 -6.46 10.73
C GLU A 29 -13.86 -5.26 9.84
N TYR A 30 -14.61 -4.15 9.94
CA TYR A 30 -14.29 -2.90 9.24
C TYR A 30 -12.95 -2.29 9.71
N SER A 31 -12.67 -2.32 11.01
CA SER A 31 -11.40 -1.82 11.57
C SER A 31 -10.21 -2.68 11.16
N GLN A 32 -10.36 -4.00 11.08
CA GLN A 32 -9.29 -4.88 10.60
C GLN A 32 -9.05 -4.75 9.10
N ALA A 33 -10.08 -4.53 8.29
CA ALA A 33 -9.93 -4.22 6.87
C ALA A 33 -9.15 -2.91 6.64
N GLN A 34 -9.42 -1.87 7.44
CA GLN A 34 -8.67 -0.61 7.41
C GLN A 34 -7.22 -0.76 7.90
N ALA A 35 -6.99 -1.53 8.98
CA ALA A 35 -5.64 -1.79 9.51
C ALA A 35 -4.74 -2.60 8.55
N LYS A 36 -5.34 -3.44 7.70
CA LYS A 36 -4.63 -4.16 6.64
C LYS A 36 -4.27 -3.25 5.46
N SER A 37 -5.11 -2.25 5.17
CA SER A 37 -4.84 -1.22 4.15
C SER A 37 -3.82 -0.16 4.60
N SER A 38 -3.66 0.08 5.90
CA SER A 38 -2.70 1.04 6.45
C SER A 38 -1.29 0.48 6.64
N ASN A 39 -1.06 -0.80 6.32
CA ASN A 39 0.27 -1.39 6.17
C ASN A 39 0.83 -1.27 4.74
N VAL A 40 0.16 -0.53 3.84
CA VAL A 40 0.82 0.05 2.67
C VAL A 40 1.89 0.98 3.23
N GLY A 41 3.12 0.45 3.33
CA GLY A 41 4.18 1.00 4.15
C GLY A 41 4.29 2.50 3.94
N THR A 42 4.18 3.26 5.03
CA THR A 42 4.40 4.71 5.03
C THR A 42 5.68 4.99 4.28
N ILE A 43 5.55 5.49 3.04
CA ILE A 43 6.70 5.67 2.16
C ILE A 43 7.59 6.74 2.79
N SER A 44 8.77 6.32 3.22
CA SER A 44 9.74 7.10 3.97
C SER A 44 10.66 7.91 3.04
N SER A 45 11.41 8.85 3.60
CA SER A 45 12.47 9.54 2.84
C SER A 45 13.52 8.59 2.25
N ASN A 46 13.75 7.43 2.87
CA ASN A 46 14.66 6.42 2.35
C ASN A 46 14.10 5.78 1.06
N ASP A 47 12.79 5.58 1.00
CA ASP A 47 12.10 5.03 -0.17
C ASP A 47 12.17 5.99 -1.36
N VAL A 48 12.11 7.31 -1.12
CA VAL A 48 12.33 8.32 -2.17
C VAL A 48 13.71 8.13 -2.81
N TYR A 49 14.74 7.91 -1.99
CA TYR A 49 16.10 7.75 -2.50
C TYR A 49 16.26 6.45 -3.28
N VAL A 50 15.80 5.31 -2.74
CA VAL A 50 15.79 4.01 -3.43
C VAL A 50 15.06 4.11 -4.77
N LEU A 51 13.84 4.66 -4.76
CA LEU A 51 13.00 4.83 -5.94
C LEU A 51 13.67 5.73 -6.99
N SER A 52 14.30 6.83 -6.57
CA SER A 52 14.97 7.76 -7.48
C SER A 52 16.17 7.14 -8.21
N LYS A 53 16.86 6.18 -7.59
CA LYS A 53 17.99 5.47 -8.20
C LYS A 53 17.52 4.46 -9.25
N ILE A 54 16.40 3.79 -8.99
CA ILE A 54 15.78 2.90 -9.97
C ILE A 54 15.25 3.69 -11.16
N ILE A 55 14.53 4.79 -10.94
CA ILE A 55 14.10 5.68 -12.03
C ILE A 55 15.31 6.19 -12.84
N ALA A 56 16.43 6.50 -12.18
CA ALA A 56 17.65 6.91 -12.86
C ALA A 56 18.38 5.81 -13.64
N GLY A 57 18.07 4.53 -13.37
CA GLY A 57 18.56 3.39 -14.14
C GLY A 57 17.65 3.06 -15.33
N GLU A 58 16.34 3.09 -15.11
CA GLU A 58 15.34 2.61 -16.07
C GLU A 58 14.78 3.70 -17.00
N ALA A 59 14.81 4.97 -16.59
CA ALA A 59 14.19 6.09 -17.32
C ALA A 59 15.13 7.30 -17.49
N ARG A 60 16.44 7.06 -17.53
CA ARG A 60 17.42 8.14 -17.77
C ARG A 60 17.28 8.66 -19.20
N GLY A 61 17.10 9.97 -19.34
CA GLY A 61 16.93 10.61 -20.65
C GLY A 61 15.48 10.69 -21.12
N GLU A 62 14.56 10.01 -20.44
CA GLU A 62 13.13 10.10 -20.71
C GLU A 62 12.55 11.46 -20.27
N PRO A 63 11.45 11.92 -20.91
CA PRO A 63 10.66 13.03 -20.40
C PRO A 63 10.27 12.83 -18.95
N TYR A 64 10.10 13.93 -18.20
CA TYR A 64 9.75 13.87 -16.78
C TYR A 64 8.51 13.02 -16.49
N VAL A 65 7.52 13.03 -17.38
CA VAL A 65 6.32 12.17 -17.29
C VAL A 65 6.67 10.69 -17.35
N GLY A 66 7.60 10.28 -18.21
CA GLY A 66 8.08 8.89 -18.31
C GLY A 66 8.85 8.46 -17.06
N GLN A 67 9.65 9.36 -16.47
CA GLN A 67 10.31 9.11 -15.20
C GLN A 67 9.31 8.88 -14.06
N VAL A 68 8.23 9.67 -14.03
CA VAL A 68 7.16 9.51 -13.03
C VAL A 68 6.43 8.20 -13.27
N ALA A 69 6.13 7.83 -14.52
CA ALA A 69 5.46 6.58 -14.86
C ALA A 69 6.20 5.34 -14.32
N VAL A 70 7.52 5.28 -14.49
CA VAL A 70 8.34 4.19 -13.93
C VAL A 70 8.27 4.16 -12.40
N GLY A 71 8.32 5.34 -11.75
CA GLY A 71 8.13 5.45 -10.30
C GLY A 71 6.77 4.94 -9.85
N SER A 72 5.71 5.27 -10.60
CA SER A 72 4.33 4.90 -10.27
C SER A 72 4.10 3.39 -10.40
N VAL A 73 4.70 2.72 -11.40
CA VAL A 73 4.65 1.24 -11.49
C VAL A 73 5.19 0.57 -10.22
N ILE A 74 6.29 1.08 -9.66
CA ILE A 74 6.87 0.55 -8.42
C ILE A 74 5.93 0.79 -7.23
N VAL A 75 5.36 2.00 -7.12
CA VAL A 75 4.39 2.34 -6.08
C VAL A 75 3.12 1.48 -6.21
N ASN A 76 2.68 1.19 -7.43
CA ASN A 76 1.52 0.34 -7.69
C ASN A 76 1.78 -1.11 -7.27
N ARG A 77 2.99 -1.64 -7.50
CA ARG A 77 3.41 -2.95 -6.94
C ARG A 77 3.38 -2.95 -5.43
N VAL A 78 3.95 -1.93 -4.77
CA VAL A 78 3.92 -1.83 -3.29
C VAL A 78 2.50 -1.85 -2.73
N ARG A 79 1.53 -1.26 -3.44
CA ARG A 79 0.11 -1.22 -3.05
C ARG A 79 -0.66 -2.49 -3.39
N ASN A 80 -0.13 -3.33 -4.28
CA ASN A 80 -0.82 -4.52 -4.75
C ASN A 80 -0.46 -5.72 -3.84
N PRO A 81 -1.46 -6.44 -3.28
CA PRO A 81 -1.22 -7.53 -2.34
C PRO A 81 -0.47 -8.74 -2.93
N ASN A 82 -0.32 -8.82 -4.26
CA ASN A 82 0.43 -9.88 -4.93
C ASN A 82 1.95 -9.62 -5.00
N PHE A 83 2.41 -8.46 -4.52
CA PHE A 83 3.81 -8.05 -4.54
C PHE A 83 4.30 -7.73 -3.13
N PRO A 84 5.62 -7.59 -2.92
CA PRO A 84 6.15 -7.08 -1.66
C PRO A 84 5.57 -5.71 -1.30
N ASN A 85 5.24 -5.53 -0.03
CA ASN A 85 4.57 -4.32 0.49
C ASN A 85 5.53 -3.18 0.87
N SER A 86 6.75 -3.18 0.31
CA SER A 86 7.75 -2.12 0.54
C SER A 86 8.51 -1.81 -0.73
N VAL A 87 8.98 -0.56 -0.89
CA VAL A 87 9.77 -0.15 -2.06
C VAL A 87 11.03 -1.00 -2.17
N TYR A 88 11.71 -1.25 -1.05
CA TYR A 88 12.87 -2.14 -1.04
C TYR A 88 12.50 -3.56 -1.48
N GLY A 89 11.42 -4.12 -0.96
CA GLY A 89 10.95 -5.45 -1.34
C GLY A 89 10.74 -5.57 -2.85
N VAL A 90 10.01 -4.62 -3.45
CA VAL A 90 9.73 -4.60 -4.89
C VAL A 90 10.98 -4.41 -5.73
N VAL A 91 11.87 -3.49 -5.32
CA VAL A 91 13.07 -3.13 -6.08
C VAL A 91 14.10 -4.26 -6.13
N PHE A 92 14.20 -5.03 -5.06
CA PHE A 92 15.21 -6.09 -4.93
C PHE A 92 14.67 -7.49 -5.18
N GLU A 93 13.45 -7.63 -5.71
CA GLU A 93 13.01 -8.92 -6.25
C GLU A 93 13.97 -9.38 -7.38
N PRO A 94 14.40 -10.65 -7.39
CA PRO A 94 15.32 -11.16 -8.40
C PRO A 94 14.82 -10.90 -9.83
N GLY A 95 15.60 -10.17 -10.62
CA GLY A 95 15.28 -9.87 -12.02
C GLY A 95 14.23 -8.77 -12.24
N ALA A 96 13.77 -8.08 -11.19
CA ALA A 96 12.73 -7.05 -11.33
C ALA A 96 13.22 -5.78 -12.04
N PHE A 97 14.49 -5.40 -11.84
CA PHE A 97 15.09 -4.19 -12.40
C PHE A 97 16.54 -4.44 -12.82
N THR A 98 16.85 -4.11 -14.08
CA THR A 98 18.21 -4.27 -14.63
C THR A 98 19.21 -3.33 -13.94
N ALA A 99 18.73 -2.18 -13.46
CA ALA A 99 19.54 -1.25 -12.70
C ALA A 99 20.22 -1.87 -11.46
N VAL A 100 19.61 -2.90 -10.86
CA VAL A 100 20.17 -3.61 -9.70
C VAL A 100 21.25 -4.60 -10.14
N SER A 101 21.00 -5.41 -11.17
CA SER A 101 21.96 -6.40 -11.68
C SER A 101 23.19 -5.76 -12.32
N ASP A 102 23.00 -4.61 -12.99
CA ASP A 102 24.05 -3.95 -13.79
C ASP A 102 24.85 -2.93 -12.97
N GLY A 103 24.59 -2.86 -11.65
CA GLY A 103 25.27 -1.96 -10.71
C GLY A 103 24.92 -0.47 -10.88
N GLN A 104 24.02 -0.11 -11.80
CA GLN A 104 23.61 1.27 -12.02
C GLN A 104 22.86 1.86 -10.82
N TYR A 105 22.22 1.02 -10.01
CA TYR A 105 21.56 1.39 -8.75
C TYR A 105 22.51 2.07 -7.74
N TYR A 106 23.82 1.87 -7.84
CA TYR A 106 24.80 2.48 -6.94
C TYR A 106 25.23 3.89 -7.39
N ARG A 107 24.77 4.36 -8.55
CA ARG A 107 25.02 5.74 -9.00
C ARG A 107 24.09 6.73 -8.31
N ALA A 108 24.58 7.95 -8.13
CA ALA A 108 23.77 9.02 -7.57
C ALA A 108 22.59 9.38 -8.49
N PRO A 109 21.37 9.53 -7.95
CA PRO A 109 20.21 9.97 -8.73
C PRO A 109 20.32 11.45 -9.09
N SER A 110 19.64 11.86 -10.16
CA SER A 110 19.57 13.27 -10.56
C SER A 110 18.46 14.01 -9.81
N ALA A 111 18.49 15.35 -9.83
CA ALA A 111 17.40 16.15 -9.26
C ALA A 111 16.04 15.83 -9.91
N SER A 112 16.01 15.55 -11.22
CA SER A 112 14.79 15.16 -11.95
C SER A 112 14.21 13.85 -11.43
N THR A 113 15.05 12.83 -11.23
CA THR A 113 14.58 11.50 -10.81
C THR A 113 14.19 11.47 -9.33
N ILE A 114 14.82 12.29 -8.48
CA ILE A 114 14.36 12.54 -7.11
C ILE A 114 12.98 13.20 -7.12
N LYS A 115 12.78 14.22 -7.97
CA LYS A 115 11.49 14.89 -8.11
C LYS A 115 10.41 13.93 -8.62
N ALA A 116 10.74 13.09 -9.59
CA ALA A 116 9.83 12.08 -10.14
C ALA A 116 9.43 11.04 -9.07
N ALA A 117 10.38 10.54 -8.29
CA ALA A 117 10.11 9.64 -7.17
C ALA A 117 9.11 10.24 -6.18
N ARG A 118 9.33 11.50 -5.76
CA ARG A 118 8.39 12.21 -4.87
C ARG A 118 7.00 12.32 -5.48
N SER A 119 6.92 12.69 -6.75
CA SER A 119 5.65 12.79 -7.47
C SER A 119 4.85 11.47 -7.51
N ALA A 120 5.51 10.36 -7.83
CA ALA A 120 4.88 9.04 -7.83
C ALA A 120 4.38 8.66 -6.44
N ILE A 121 5.20 8.88 -5.41
CA ILE A 121 4.87 8.62 -4.00
C ILE A 121 3.67 9.47 -3.54
N SER A 122 3.62 10.73 -3.96
CA SER A 122 2.49 11.63 -3.71
C SER A 122 1.23 11.27 -4.50
N GLY A 123 1.28 10.24 -5.36
CA GLY A 123 0.12 9.69 -6.06
C GLY A 123 -0.11 10.21 -7.48
N TRP A 124 0.82 10.99 -8.06
CA TRP A 124 0.73 11.28 -9.49
C TRP A 124 1.13 10.05 -10.29
N ASP A 125 0.17 9.48 -11.03
CA ASP A 125 0.36 8.26 -11.82
C ASP A 125 -0.01 8.49 -13.30
N PRO A 126 0.99 8.70 -14.19
CA PRO A 126 0.79 8.75 -15.63
C PRO A 126 0.91 7.39 -16.32
N SER A 127 1.12 6.29 -15.58
CA SER A 127 1.31 4.94 -16.16
C SER A 127 -0.01 4.24 -16.51
N GLY A 128 -1.13 4.67 -15.92
CA GLY A 128 -2.46 4.12 -16.18
C GLY A 128 -2.91 3.01 -15.22
N GLY A 129 -2.11 2.70 -14.19
CA GLY A 129 -2.43 1.70 -13.15
C GLY A 129 -1.66 0.41 -13.31
#